data_AF-A0A183CIF0-F1
#
_entry.id   AF-A0A183CIF0-F1
#
_cell.length_a   1.000
_cell.length_b   1.000
_cell.length_c   1.000
_cell.angle_alpha   90.00
_cell.angle_beta   90.00
_cell.angle_gamma   90.00
#
_symmetry.space_group_name_H-M   'P 1'
#
loop_
_entity.id
_entity.type
_entity.pdbx_description
1 polymer ?
#
loop_
_entity_poly.entity_id
_entity_poly.type
_entity_poly.pdbx_seq_one_letter_code
_entity_poly.pdbx_strand_id
1 'polypeptide(L)'
;MRSLRVFTYENIQTGGKEPAVHFIAGEVHLGKVVSSSGKVLGAREKEINIRGSRILIAAGGNGTANGTRLVLQEGQCRVEESDHFQIRQPGTGKVLFSARNPPVGIDRRIKRISSRHIVTNKLRSPVDEELRMAGEDISLRGNERIRMEAKRLNGSANRIGLKTTDDGSIRLSSRRVFVGSKWRSLPISSSPSLTASVEAFRVCLCQQRPKLFLVPGNRPCGAPSAICQ
;
A
#
# COMPACT_ATOMS: atom_id res chain seq x y z
N MET A 1 8.25 70.57 -5.48
CA MET A 1 8.45 69.18 -5.04
C MET A 1 7.86 68.99 -3.63
N ARG A 2 6.56 68.69 -3.50
CA ARG A 2 5.86 68.52 -2.20
C ARG A 2 5.34 67.09 -1.96
N SER A 3 5.75 66.12 -2.78
CA SER A 3 5.08 64.82 -2.95
C SER A 3 5.88 63.61 -2.47
N LEU A 4 7.02 63.82 -1.81
CA LEU A 4 7.93 62.79 -1.31
C LEU A 4 8.11 62.93 0.20
N ARG A 5 7.79 61.88 0.96
CA ARG A 5 8.20 61.74 2.37
C ARG A 5 9.17 60.58 2.46
N VAL A 6 10.33 60.83 3.05
CA VAL A 6 11.29 59.77 3.39
C VAL A 6 10.98 59.33 4.81
N PHE A 7 10.71 58.04 4.98
CA PHE A 7 10.57 57.39 6.27
C PHE A 7 11.79 56.50 6.50
N THR A 8 12.20 56.36 7.74
CA THR A 8 13.21 55.37 8.12
C THR A 8 12.48 54.19 8.72
N TYR A 9 12.65 53.00 8.13
CA TYR A 9 12.12 51.77 8.71
C TYR A 9 13.26 50.96 9.32
N GLU A 10 12.96 50.28 10.42
CA GLU A 10 13.93 49.48 11.15
C GLU A 10 13.87 48.04 10.63
N ASN A 11 14.98 47.58 10.06
CA ASN A 11 15.09 46.23 9.53
C ASN A 11 15.30 45.26 10.71
N ILE A 12 14.25 44.47 11.01
CA ILE A 12 14.21 43.55 12.16
C ILE A 12 15.34 42.49 12.10
N GLN A 13 15.87 42.19 10.91
CA GLN A 13 16.95 41.20 10.77
C GLN A 13 18.36 41.78 10.97
N THR A 14 18.56 43.07 10.68
CA THR A 14 19.88 43.70 10.72
C THR A 14 20.03 44.74 11.82
N GLY A 15 18.93 45.13 12.49
CA GLY A 15 18.88 46.23 13.46
C GLY A 15 19.20 47.60 12.83
N GLY A 16 19.35 47.66 11.52
CA GLY A 16 19.71 48.87 10.77
C GLY A 16 18.48 49.69 10.40
N LYS A 17 18.63 51.01 10.42
CA LYS A 17 17.61 51.93 9.90
C LYS A 17 17.85 52.14 8.41
N GLU A 18 16.88 51.76 7.58
CA GLU A 18 16.94 51.93 6.13
C GLU A 18 15.95 53.02 5.67
N PRO A 19 16.35 53.92 4.74
CA PRO A 19 15.46 54.92 4.20
C PRO A 19 14.47 54.29 3.19
N ALA A 20 13.19 54.47 3.44
CA ALA A 20 12.08 54.16 2.54
C ALA A 20 11.43 55.45 2.03
N VAL A 21 11.12 55.50 0.74
CA VAL A 21 10.47 56.66 0.13
C VAL A 21 8.99 56.38 -0.04
N HIS A 22 8.16 57.23 0.55
CA HIS A 22 6.70 57.21 0.44
C HIS A 22 6.23 58.36 -0.44
N PHE A 23 5.56 58.02 -1.52
CA PHE A 23 4.98 58.96 -2.48
C PHE A 23 3.56 59.34 -2.04
N ILE A 24 3.24 60.63 -1.95
CA ILE A 24 2.03 61.13 -1.27
C ILE A 24 0.92 61.55 -2.24
N ALA A 25 1.09 61.36 -3.55
CA ALA A 25 0.06 61.75 -4.53
C ALA A 25 -0.62 60.53 -5.15
N GLY A 26 -1.93 60.65 -5.41
CA GLY A 26 -2.73 59.66 -6.14
C GLY A 26 -2.33 59.43 -7.60
N GLU A 27 -1.38 60.23 -8.11
CA GLU A 27 -0.89 60.16 -9.50
C GLU A 27 0.64 60.15 -9.57
N VAL A 28 1.29 59.26 -8.82
CA VAL A 28 2.73 58.99 -9.03
C VAL A 28 2.88 57.78 -9.95
N HIS A 29 3.05 58.04 -11.24
CA HIS A 29 3.42 57.04 -12.23
C HIS A 29 4.94 56.83 -12.23
N LEU A 30 5.42 55.89 -11.42
CA LEU A 30 6.84 55.53 -11.35
C LEU A 30 7.35 54.72 -12.57
N GLY A 31 6.56 54.61 -13.64
CA GLY A 31 6.88 53.77 -14.80
C GLY A 31 7.24 52.35 -14.36
N LYS A 32 8.34 51.81 -14.90
CA LYS A 32 8.88 50.49 -14.54
C LYS A 32 9.92 50.63 -13.42
N VAL A 33 9.52 50.33 -12.18
CA VAL A 33 10.45 50.25 -11.05
C VAL A 33 11.08 48.85 -11.01
N VAL A 34 12.38 48.76 -11.25
CA VAL A 34 13.15 47.52 -11.10
C VAL A 34 14.01 47.65 -9.85
N SER A 35 13.66 46.91 -8.80
CA SER A 35 14.48 46.84 -7.59
C SER A 35 15.82 46.19 -7.92
N SER A 36 16.94 46.88 -7.64
CA SER A 36 18.29 46.34 -7.84
C SER A 36 18.55 45.10 -6.98
N SER A 37 17.83 44.96 -5.86
CA SER A 37 17.89 43.77 -5.00
C SER A 37 16.99 42.62 -5.46
N GLY A 38 16.13 42.84 -6.47
CA GLY A 38 15.12 41.87 -6.90
C GLY A 38 14.00 41.63 -5.88
N LYS A 39 14.00 42.35 -4.74
CA LYS A 39 13.00 42.21 -3.69
C LYS A 39 11.94 43.30 -3.82
N VAL A 40 10.68 42.88 -3.74
CA VAL A 40 9.50 43.76 -3.65
C VAL A 40 8.84 43.49 -2.31
N LEU A 41 8.70 44.55 -1.51
CA LEU A 41 8.09 44.48 -0.18
C LEU A 41 6.77 45.26 -0.22
N GLY A 42 5.71 44.66 0.33
CA GLY A 42 4.47 45.39 0.58
C GLY A 42 4.43 45.96 1.98
N ALA A 43 3.72 47.07 2.13
CA ALA A 43 3.41 47.61 3.45
C ALA A 43 2.43 46.67 4.17
N ARG A 44 2.58 46.55 5.49
CA ARG A 44 1.64 45.83 6.35
C ARG A 44 0.22 46.37 6.12
N GLU A 45 -0.74 45.45 6.00
CA GLU A 45 -2.18 45.75 5.78
C GLU A 45 -2.50 46.49 4.48
N LYS A 46 -1.57 46.51 3.51
CA LYS A 46 -1.83 46.96 2.14
C LYS A 46 -1.73 45.80 1.15
N GLU A 47 -2.64 45.77 0.20
CA GLU A 47 -2.64 44.78 -0.87
C GLU A 47 -1.44 44.96 -1.80
N ILE A 48 -0.80 43.84 -2.15
CA ILE A 48 0.22 43.79 -3.21
C ILE A 48 -0.39 43.07 -4.41
N ASN A 49 -0.41 43.74 -5.55
CA ASN A 49 -0.87 43.15 -6.81
C ASN A 49 0.32 42.74 -7.67
N ILE A 50 0.56 41.43 -7.79
CA ILE A 50 1.62 40.87 -8.64
C ILE A 50 0.99 40.31 -9.92
N ARG A 51 1.44 40.79 -11.08
CA ARG A 51 1.02 40.31 -12.40
C ARG A 51 2.23 39.73 -13.13
N GLY A 52 2.11 38.49 -13.60
CA GLY A 52 3.15 37.80 -14.37
C GLY A 52 2.57 36.66 -15.19
N SER A 53 3.23 36.30 -16.27
CA SER A 53 2.87 35.14 -17.09
C SER A 53 3.05 33.80 -16.35
N ARG A 54 4.02 33.76 -15.44
CA ARG A 54 4.28 32.66 -14.52
C ARG A 54 4.65 33.22 -13.15
N ILE A 55 3.94 32.80 -12.12
CA ILE A 55 4.21 33.17 -10.73
C ILE A 55 4.54 31.88 -9.97
N LEU A 56 5.68 31.90 -9.27
CA LEU A 56 6.16 30.80 -8.44
C LEU A 56 6.18 31.27 -6.99
N ILE A 57 5.35 30.65 -6.15
CA ILE A 57 5.33 30.90 -4.71
C ILE A 57 5.93 29.66 -4.05
N ALA A 58 7.15 29.77 -3.55
CA ALA A 58 7.82 28.69 -2.84
C ALA A 58 7.77 28.98 -1.33
N ALA A 59 7.35 27.98 -0.54
CA ALA A 59 7.46 28.04 0.90
C ALA A 59 8.88 27.61 1.32
N GLY A 60 9.76 28.59 1.54
CA GLY A 60 11.13 28.34 1.96
C GLY A 60 11.93 29.63 2.08
N GLY A 61 12.47 29.93 3.26
CA GLY A 61 13.41 31.03 3.44
C GLY A 61 14.66 30.80 2.58
N ASN A 62 15.19 31.89 2.01
CA ASN A 62 16.44 32.01 1.25
C ASN A 62 16.90 30.73 0.52
N GLY A 63 16.39 30.53 -0.71
CA GLY A 63 17.07 29.66 -1.69
C GLY A 63 16.99 28.15 -1.45
N THR A 64 16.09 27.67 -0.59
CA THR A 64 15.86 26.23 -0.45
C THR A 64 15.13 25.69 -1.68
N ALA A 65 15.90 24.98 -2.52
CA ALA A 65 15.41 24.36 -3.76
C ALA A 65 14.46 23.17 -3.53
N ASN A 66 14.15 22.79 -2.29
CA ASN A 66 13.34 21.62 -1.96
C ASN A 66 12.24 22.01 -0.97
N GLY A 67 11.21 22.70 -1.44
CA GLY A 67 10.10 23.15 -0.61
C GLY A 67 8.83 23.27 -1.44
N THR A 68 7.67 23.02 -0.83
CA THR A 68 6.39 23.04 -1.54
C THR A 68 6.22 24.30 -2.37
N ARG A 69 5.90 24.10 -3.65
CA ARG A 69 5.75 25.18 -4.63
C ARG A 69 4.31 25.29 -5.09
N LEU A 70 3.83 26.52 -5.16
CA LEU A 70 2.59 26.87 -5.83
C LEU A 70 2.93 27.60 -7.13
N VAL A 71 2.60 26.98 -8.25
CA VAL A 71 2.85 27.48 -9.60
C VAL A 71 1.53 27.99 -10.17
N LEU A 72 1.50 29.28 -10.51
CA LEU A 72 0.39 29.90 -11.23
C LEU A 72 0.87 30.23 -12.66
N GLN A 73 0.33 29.52 -13.64
CA GLN A 73 0.69 29.68 -15.06
C GLN A 73 -0.52 29.36 -15.94
N GLU A 74 -0.79 30.19 -16.95
CA GLU A 74 -1.81 29.92 -17.98
C GLU A 74 -3.21 29.62 -17.40
N GLY A 75 -3.58 30.29 -16.30
CA GLY A 75 -4.86 30.06 -15.61
C GLY A 75 -4.93 28.76 -14.80
N GLN A 76 -3.84 27.97 -14.75
CA GLN A 76 -3.73 26.78 -13.92
C GLN A 76 -2.97 27.09 -12.62
N CYS A 77 -3.43 26.44 -11.55
CA CYS A 77 -2.83 26.48 -10.23
C CYS A 77 -2.33 25.06 -9.90
N ARG A 78 -1.02 24.89 -9.77
CA ARG A 78 -0.38 23.60 -9.49
C ARG A 78 0.38 23.67 -8.18
N VAL A 79 0.15 22.68 -7.32
CA VAL A 79 0.95 22.47 -6.10
C VAL A 79 1.93 21.34 -6.39
N GLU A 80 3.22 21.63 -6.32
CA GLU A 80 4.32 20.72 -6.62
C GLU A 80 5.18 20.48 -5.37
N GLU A 81 5.88 19.35 -5.32
CA GLU A 81 6.80 18.99 -4.23
C GLU A 81 6.10 19.03 -2.84
N SER A 82 4.93 18.37 -2.75
CA SER A 82 4.15 18.26 -1.51
C SER A 82 3.85 16.81 -1.19
N ASP A 83 4.26 16.35 -0.01
CA ASP A 83 3.94 15.02 0.51
C ASP A 83 2.49 14.92 1.03
N HIS A 84 1.89 16.07 1.37
CA HIS A 84 0.57 16.13 1.98
C HIS A 84 -0.18 17.39 1.58
N PHE A 85 -1.29 17.21 0.87
CA PHE A 85 -2.21 18.28 0.52
C PHE A 85 -3.57 18.07 1.18
N GLN A 86 -4.04 19.09 1.91
CA GLN A 86 -5.33 19.09 2.58
C GLN A 86 -6.00 20.46 2.47
N ILE A 87 -7.31 20.47 2.21
CA ILE A 87 -8.12 21.69 2.24
C ILE A 87 -8.94 21.63 3.52
N ARG A 88 -8.89 22.69 4.34
CA ARG A 88 -9.62 22.80 5.60
C ARG A 88 -10.61 23.95 5.56
N GLN A 89 -11.76 23.76 6.18
CA GLN A 89 -12.74 24.81 6.37
C GLN A 89 -12.20 25.87 7.35
N PRO A 90 -12.23 27.16 6.99
CA PRO A 90 -11.85 28.24 7.89
C PRO A 90 -12.71 28.25 9.16
N GLY A 91 -12.11 28.56 10.31
CA GLY A 91 -12.79 28.64 11.61
C GLY A 91 -13.01 27.27 12.30
N THR A 92 -13.50 26.26 11.59
CA THR A 92 -13.78 24.93 12.19
C THR A 92 -12.60 23.97 12.10
N GLY A 93 -11.69 24.16 11.13
CA GLY A 93 -10.57 23.25 10.89
C GLY A 93 -10.95 21.89 10.29
N LYS A 94 -12.23 21.67 9.95
CA LYS A 94 -12.72 20.44 9.32
C LYS A 94 -12.03 20.23 7.97
N VAL A 95 -11.50 19.03 7.73
CA VAL A 95 -10.88 18.67 6.44
C VAL A 95 -11.98 18.46 5.40
N LEU A 96 -11.96 19.28 4.35
CA LEU A 96 -12.86 19.19 3.19
C LEU A 96 -12.29 18.28 2.09
N PHE A 97 -10.97 18.23 1.98
CA PHE A 97 -10.27 17.41 0.99
C PHE A 97 -8.90 16.95 1.52
N SER A 98 -8.47 15.74 1.18
CA SER A 98 -7.12 15.25 1.44
C SER A 98 -6.63 14.36 0.30
N ALA A 99 -5.40 14.59 -0.15
CA ALA A 99 -4.75 13.80 -1.19
C ALA A 99 -4.01 12.54 -0.65
N ARG A 100 -4.08 12.25 0.65
CA ARG A 100 -3.27 11.18 1.29
C ARG A 100 -3.70 9.77 0.88
N ASN A 101 -5.00 9.55 0.74
CA ASN A 101 -5.61 8.27 0.36
C ASN A 101 -6.74 8.55 -0.64
N PRO A 102 -6.43 8.90 -1.89
CA PRO A 102 -7.47 9.18 -2.87
C PRO A 102 -8.30 7.90 -3.05
N PRO A 103 -9.65 7.97 -2.94
CA PRO A 103 -10.49 6.84 -3.29
C PRO A 103 -10.38 6.60 -4.79
N VAL A 104 -9.56 5.64 -5.20
CA VAL A 104 -9.42 5.23 -6.60
C VAL A 104 -10.48 4.17 -6.89
N GLY A 105 -11.45 4.50 -7.74
CA GLY A 105 -12.37 3.53 -8.29
C GLY A 105 -11.63 2.57 -9.21
N ILE A 106 -11.63 1.28 -8.89
CA ILE A 106 -11.09 0.25 -9.78
C ILE A 106 -12.12 0.00 -10.88
N ASP A 107 -11.86 0.54 -12.08
CA ASP A 107 -12.68 0.31 -13.26
C ASP A 107 -12.05 -0.73 -14.21
N ARG A 108 -12.74 -1.04 -15.32
CA ARG A 108 -12.29 -2.03 -16.31
C ARG A 108 -10.95 -1.71 -17.00
N ARG A 109 -10.46 -0.46 -16.90
CA ARG A 109 -9.18 -0.04 -17.48
C ARG A 109 -8.00 -0.45 -16.59
N ILE A 110 -8.23 -0.64 -15.29
CA ILE A 110 -7.18 -1.05 -14.34
C ILE A 110 -7.05 -2.58 -14.35
N LYS A 111 -6.07 -3.08 -15.12
CA LYS A 111 -5.81 -4.52 -15.27
C LYS A 111 -4.90 -5.12 -14.19
N ARG A 112 -4.08 -4.30 -13.53
CA ARG A 112 -3.08 -4.75 -12.56
C ARG A 112 -3.01 -3.80 -11.38
N ILE A 113 -3.09 -4.36 -10.18
CA ILE A 113 -2.87 -3.66 -8.92
C ILE A 113 -1.60 -4.23 -8.31
N SER A 114 -0.62 -3.38 -8.03
CA SER A 114 0.64 -3.75 -7.39
C SER A 114 0.74 -3.02 -6.06
N SER A 115 0.61 -3.75 -4.95
CA SER A 115 0.68 -3.19 -3.61
C SER A 115 1.43 -4.14 -2.68
N ARG A 116 2.05 -3.58 -1.64
CA ARG A 116 2.65 -4.37 -0.55
C ARG A 116 1.57 -5.03 0.32
N HIS A 117 0.44 -4.36 0.49
CA HIS A 117 -0.67 -4.83 1.33
C HIS A 117 -2.01 -4.56 0.63
N ILE A 118 -2.90 -5.55 0.65
CA ILE A 118 -4.26 -5.46 0.12
C ILE A 118 -5.21 -5.93 1.22
N VAL A 119 -6.11 -5.06 1.64
CA VAL A 119 -7.19 -5.39 2.58
C VAL A 119 -8.49 -5.41 1.79
N THR A 120 -9.14 -6.56 1.73
CA THR A 120 -10.40 -6.75 1.02
C THR A 120 -11.28 -7.74 1.74
N ASN A 121 -12.59 -7.57 1.61
CA ASN A 121 -13.59 -8.46 2.20
C ASN A 121 -13.69 -9.79 1.43
N LYS A 122 -13.32 -9.80 0.15
CA LYS A 122 -13.48 -10.97 -0.72
C LYS A 122 -12.46 -11.00 -1.85
N LEU A 123 -11.88 -12.17 -2.08
CA LEU A 123 -11.11 -12.51 -3.28
C LEU A 123 -11.92 -13.52 -4.09
N ARG A 124 -12.24 -13.19 -5.34
CA ARG A 124 -12.98 -14.06 -6.27
C ARG A 124 -12.46 -13.89 -7.69
N SER A 125 -12.49 -14.95 -8.49
CA SER A 125 -12.33 -14.81 -9.93
C SER A 125 -13.63 -14.26 -10.57
N PRO A 126 -13.52 -13.72 -11.79
CA PRO A 126 -14.66 -13.48 -12.65
C PRO A 126 -15.46 -14.76 -12.94
N VAL A 127 -16.68 -14.58 -13.46
CA VAL A 127 -17.50 -15.70 -13.93
C VAL A 127 -16.76 -16.38 -15.09
N ASP A 128 -16.75 -17.72 -15.08
CA ASP A 128 -16.06 -18.57 -16.05
C ASP A 128 -14.52 -18.47 -16.09
N GLU A 129 -13.90 -17.79 -15.12
CA GLU A 129 -12.45 -17.67 -15.01
C GLU A 129 -11.89 -18.36 -13.76
N GLU A 130 -10.63 -18.80 -13.84
CA GLU A 130 -9.90 -19.43 -12.75
C GLU A 130 -9.26 -18.40 -11.82
N LEU A 131 -9.43 -18.57 -10.50
CA LEU A 131 -8.66 -17.81 -9.51
C LEU A 131 -7.28 -18.44 -9.35
N ARG A 132 -6.23 -17.76 -9.85
CA ARG A 132 -4.84 -18.22 -9.75
C ARG A 132 -4.11 -17.47 -8.65
N MET A 133 -3.58 -18.21 -7.68
CA MET A 133 -2.68 -17.71 -6.63
C MET A 133 -1.32 -18.37 -6.83
N ALA A 134 -0.28 -17.57 -7.05
CA ALA A 134 1.09 -18.02 -7.23
C ALA A 134 2.03 -17.18 -6.37
N GLY A 135 2.98 -17.84 -5.71
CA GLY A 135 3.96 -17.24 -4.81
C GLY A 135 4.90 -18.31 -4.28
N GLU A 136 6.03 -17.88 -3.73
CA GLU A 136 7.03 -18.78 -3.13
C GLU A 136 6.49 -19.40 -1.84
N ASP A 137 5.98 -18.56 -0.93
CA ASP A 137 5.38 -18.98 0.34
C ASP A 137 3.93 -18.47 0.47
N ILE A 138 2.97 -19.35 0.19
CA ILE A 138 1.54 -19.04 0.35
C ILE A 138 1.07 -19.56 1.70
N SER A 139 0.76 -18.65 2.62
CA SER A 139 0.14 -18.99 3.92
C SER A 139 -1.27 -18.42 4.00
N LEU A 140 -2.26 -19.31 4.14
CA LEU A 140 -3.65 -18.94 4.42
C LEU A 140 -3.91 -19.09 5.92
N ARG A 141 -4.22 -17.99 6.59
CA ARG A 141 -4.54 -17.96 8.03
C ARG A 141 -5.89 -17.28 8.23
N GLY A 142 -6.71 -17.83 9.13
CA GLY A 142 -8.01 -17.26 9.47
C GLY A 142 -8.36 -17.58 10.92
N ASN A 143 -8.90 -16.59 11.62
CA ASN A 143 -9.30 -16.74 13.03
C ASN A 143 -10.64 -17.48 13.18
N GLU A 144 -11.49 -17.48 12.14
CA GLU A 144 -12.88 -17.96 12.21
C GLU A 144 -13.20 -19.02 11.15
N ARG A 145 -12.32 -20.03 11.07
CA ARG A 145 -12.37 -21.13 10.08
C ARG A 145 -12.09 -20.66 8.65
N ILE A 146 -11.30 -21.42 7.92
CA ILE A 146 -11.02 -21.18 6.50
C ILE A 146 -11.95 -22.07 5.68
N ARG A 147 -12.90 -21.47 4.93
CA ARG A 147 -13.77 -22.18 3.99
C ARG A 147 -13.31 -21.93 2.57
N MET A 148 -12.90 -22.99 1.88
CA MET A 148 -12.55 -22.96 0.46
C MET A 148 -13.57 -23.77 -0.33
N GLU A 149 -14.21 -23.12 -1.30
CA GLU A 149 -15.26 -23.73 -2.12
C GLU A 149 -14.93 -23.52 -3.60
N ALA A 150 -14.80 -24.62 -4.34
CA ALA A 150 -14.45 -24.59 -5.75
C ALA A 150 -15.02 -25.82 -6.47
N LYS A 151 -15.33 -25.67 -7.76
CA LYS A 151 -15.72 -26.80 -8.64
C LYS A 151 -14.57 -27.80 -8.81
N ARG A 152 -13.34 -27.30 -8.88
CA ARG A 152 -12.09 -28.07 -8.91
C ARG A 152 -11.02 -27.29 -8.15
N LEU A 153 -10.23 -27.98 -7.33
CA LEU A 153 -9.11 -27.42 -6.59
C LEU A 153 -7.86 -28.19 -6.99
N ASN A 154 -6.92 -27.51 -7.63
CA ASN A 154 -5.63 -28.04 -8.02
C ASN A 154 -4.55 -27.27 -7.25
N GLY A 155 -3.89 -27.93 -6.31
CA GLY A 155 -2.75 -27.38 -5.57
C GLY A 155 -1.47 -28.13 -5.95
N SER A 156 -0.42 -27.39 -6.31
CA SER A 156 0.91 -27.95 -6.56
C SER A 156 1.91 -27.19 -5.71
N ALA A 157 2.57 -27.89 -4.79
CA ALA A 157 3.61 -27.32 -3.94
C ALA A 157 4.59 -28.42 -3.53
N ASN A 158 5.83 -28.04 -3.21
CA ASN A 158 6.84 -28.97 -2.68
C ASN A 158 6.40 -29.56 -1.34
N ARG A 159 5.70 -28.77 -0.52
CA ARG A 159 5.12 -29.20 0.76
C ARG A 159 3.76 -28.53 0.94
N ILE A 160 2.75 -29.33 1.28
CA ILE A 160 1.43 -28.84 1.69
C ILE A 160 1.26 -29.20 3.16
N GLY A 161 1.26 -28.18 4.02
CA GLY A 161 1.00 -28.33 5.46
C GLY A 161 -0.40 -27.82 5.78
N LEU A 162 -1.27 -28.68 6.28
CA LEU A 162 -2.56 -28.28 6.83
C LEU A 162 -2.46 -28.38 8.36
N LYS A 163 -2.49 -27.23 9.03
CA LYS A 163 -2.44 -27.15 10.49
C LYS A 163 -3.74 -26.54 11.01
N THR A 164 -4.33 -27.19 11.98
CA THR A 164 -5.47 -26.68 12.74
C THR A 164 -5.01 -26.22 14.12
N THR A 165 -5.88 -25.49 14.82
CA THR A 165 -5.79 -25.33 16.28
C THR A 165 -6.00 -26.69 16.96
N ASP A 166 -5.71 -26.79 18.25
CA ASP A 166 -5.74 -28.06 19.00
C ASP A 166 -7.12 -28.75 18.95
N ASP A 167 -8.22 -27.97 18.95
CA ASP A 167 -9.60 -28.47 18.79
C ASP A 167 -10.14 -28.36 17.34
N GLY A 168 -9.30 -27.98 16.39
CA GLY A 168 -9.71 -27.77 15.01
C GLY A 168 -9.73 -29.08 14.21
N SER A 169 -10.69 -29.22 13.29
CA SER A 169 -10.76 -30.34 12.37
C SER A 169 -10.61 -29.90 10.92
N ILE A 170 -9.92 -30.72 10.12
CA ILE A 170 -9.83 -30.54 8.66
C ILE A 170 -10.88 -31.46 8.04
N ARG A 171 -11.91 -30.88 7.41
CA ARG A 171 -12.92 -31.64 6.69
C ARG A 171 -12.76 -31.44 5.19
N LEU A 172 -12.26 -32.47 4.51
CA LEU A 172 -12.18 -32.50 3.04
C LEU A 172 -13.41 -33.25 2.51
N SER A 173 -14.30 -32.55 1.80
CA SER A 173 -15.48 -33.17 1.20
C SER A 173 -15.44 -32.97 -0.31
N SER A 174 -15.36 -34.08 -1.05
CA SER A 174 -15.43 -34.10 -2.51
C SER A 174 -15.94 -35.47 -2.96
N ARG A 175 -16.57 -35.54 -4.14
CA ARG A 175 -16.94 -36.81 -4.78
C ARG A 175 -15.70 -37.66 -5.12
N ARG A 176 -14.57 -37.01 -5.43
CA ARG A 176 -13.28 -37.65 -5.73
C ARG A 176 -12.15 -36.77 -5.20
N VAL A 177 -11.21 -37.37 -4.47
CA VAL A 177 -10.00 -36.70 -3.99
C VAL A 177 -8.80 -37.44 -4.57
N PHE A 178 -7.90 -36.70 -5.20
CA PHE A 178 -6.64 -37.23 -5.71
C PHE A 178 -5.50 -36.51 -5.00
N VAL A 179 -4.72 -37.26 -4.22
CA VAL A 179 -3.50 -36.77 -3.59
C VAL A 179 -2.34 -37.50 -4.25
N GLY A 180 -1.59 -36.79 -5.08
CA GLY A 180 -0.45 -37.36 -5.80
C GLY A 180 0.12 -36.39 -6.83
N SER A 181 1.41 -36.53 -7.09
CA SER A 181 2.00 -35.93 -8.28
C SER A 181 1.48 -36.71 -9.50
N LYS A 182 1.27 -36.05 -10.63
CA LYS A 182 0.78 -36.70 -11.88
C LYS A 182 1.69 -37.83 -12.40
N TRP A 183 2.79 -38.20 -11.74
CA TRP A 183 3.80 -39.12 -12.28
C TRP A 183 4.53 -40.01 -11.27
N ARG A 184 4.22 -39.94 -9.97
CA ARG A 184 4.78 -40.89 -9.00
C ARG A 184 3.67 -41.26 -8.02
N SER A 185 3.27 -42.52 -8.07
CA SER A 185 2.64 -43.18 -6.91
C SER A 185 3.40 -42.76 -5.65
N LEU A 186 2.72 -42.65 -4.50
CA LEU A 186 3.40 -42.65 -3.20
C LEU A 186 4.55 -43.67 -3.30
N PRO A 187 5.82 -43.32 -3.01
CA PRO A 187 6.93 -44.22 -3.26
C PRO A 187 6.65 -45.54 -2.54
N ILE A 188 6.21 -46.53 -3.32
CA ILE A 188 5.94 -47.86 -2.82
C ILE A 188 7.33 -48.42 -2.64
N SER A 189 7.75 -48.57 -1.38
CA SER A 189 8.99 -49.26 -1.07
C SER A 189 8.92 -50.64 -1.75
N SER A 190 9.87 -50.92 -2.63
CA SER A 190 10.04 -52.22 -3.29
C SER A 190 10.49 -53.31 -2.31
N SER A 191 10.78 -52.96 -1.06
CA SER A 191 11.35 -53.84 -0.06
C SER A 191 10.25 -54.55 0.74
N PRO A 192 10.22 -55.90 0.79
CA PRO A 192 9.36 -56.63 1.73
C PRO A 192 9.62 -56.14 3.17
N SER A 193 8.64 -56.31 4.06
CA SER A 193 8.63 -55.76 5.44
C SER A 193 9.92 -55.94 6.23
N LEU A 194 10.76 -56.92 5.92
CA LEU A 194 12.03 -57.18 6.62
C LEU A 194 13.24 -56.41 6.08
N THR A 195 13.16 -55.78 4.90
CA THR A 195 14.30 -55.09 4.22
C THR A 195 14.09 -53.58 4.06
N ALA A 196 13.01 -53.03 4.61
CA ALA A 196 12.74 -51.59 4.59
C ALA A 196 13.55 -50.85 5.67
N SER A 197 14.00 -49.64 5.37
CA SER A 197 14.72 -48.78 6.33
C SER A 197 13.91 -48.57 7.61
N VAL A 198 14.58 -48.66 8.76
CA VAL A 198 13.99 -48.40 10.09
C VAL A 198 13.53 -46.93 10.22
N GLU A 199 14.14 -46.04 9.44
CA GLU A 199 13.84 -44.60 9.42
C GLU A 199 12.67 -44.23 8.51
N ALA A 200 12.19 -45.18 7.68
CA ALA A 200 11.03 -44.96 6.83
C ALA A 200 9.72 -45.27 7.58
N PHE A 201 8.63 -44.63 7.18
CA PHE A 201 7.28 -44.93 7.68
C PHE A 201 6.39 -45.44 6.56
N ARG A 202 5.51 -46.39 6.87
CA ARG A 202 4.45 -46.89 6.00
C ARG A 202 3.11 -46.33 6.47
N VAL A 203 2.28 -45.94 5.50
CA VAL A 203 0.88 -45.56 5.73
C VAL A 203 0.03 -46.81 5.56
N CYS A 204 -0.69 -47.20 6.61
CA CYS A 204 -1.59 -48.35 6.62
C CYS A 204 -3.04 -47.89 6.76
N LEU A 205 -3.97 -48.70 6.25
CA LEU A 205 -5.42 -48.46 6.31
C LEU A 205 -6.07 -49.50 7.23
N CYS A 206 -6.94 -49.07 8.15
CA CYS A 206 -7.75 -50.01 8.93
C CYS A 206 -8.74 -50.73 7.99
N GLN A 207 -8.87 -52.05 8.10
CA GLN A 207 -9.78 -52.81 7.22
C GLN A 207 -11.26 -52.46 7.42
N GLN A 208 -11.67 -52.17 8.66
CA GLN A 208 -13.08 -51.96 9.02
C GLN A 208 -13.50 -50.48 9.04
N ARG A 209 -12.54 -49.53 8.99
CA ARG A 209 -12.81 -48.08 9.04
C ARG A 209 -11.82 -47.33 8.14
N PRO A 210 -12.21 -46.23 7.47
CA PRO A 210 -11.30 -45.46 6.62
C PRO A 210 -10.35 -44.56 7.45
N LYS A 211 -9.68 -45.13 8.45
CA LYS A 211 -8.66 -44.47 9.27
C LYS A 211 -7.28 -44.90 8.78
N LEU A 212 -6.38 -43.93 8.64
CA LEU A 212 -4.99 -44.15 8.27
C LEU A 212 -4.11 -44.08 9.52
N PHE A 213 -3.09 -44.92 9.59
CA PHE A 213 -2.10 -44.91 10.66
C PHE A 213 -0.68 -45.13 10.12
N LEU A 214 0.32 -44.69 10.87
CA LEU A 214 1.72 -44.82 10.51
C LEU A 214 2.35 -45.98 11.29
N VAL A 215 3.12 -46.81 10.60
CA VAL A 215 3.99 -47.83 11.21
C VAL A 215 5.42 -47.67 10.71
N PRO A 216 6.44 -48.03 11.51
CA PRO A 216 7.81 -48.14 11.02
C PRO A 216 7.88 -49.02 9.77
N GLY A 217 8.72 -48.64 8.81
CA GLY A 217 8.78 -49.25 7.49
C GLY A 217 9.15 -50.73 7.53
N ASN A 218 9.93 -51.14 8.53
CA ASN A 218 10.32 -52.53 8.75
C ASN A 218 9.27 -53.37 9.52
N ARG A 219 8.09 -52.81 9.82
CA ARG A 219 7.01 -53.51 10.54
C ARG A 219 5.82 -53.80 9.63
N PRO A 220 5.10 -54.91 9.87
CA PRO A 220 3.82 -55.15 9.21
C PRO A 220 2.79 -54.09 9.63
N CYS A 221 1.75 -53.91 8.81
CA CYS A 221 0.60 -53.06 9.14
C CYS A 221 -0.21 -53.68 10.28
N GLY A 222 0.25 -53.51 11.51
CA GLY A 222 -0.48 -53.84 12.73
C GLY A 222 -0.87 -52.56 13.45
N ALA A 223 -2.17 -52.31 13.58
CA ALA A 223 -2.66 -51.20 14.39
C ALA A 223 -2.90 -51.65 15.84
N PRO A 224 -2.52 -50.84 16.84
CA PRO A 224 -3.09 -50.93 18.17
C PRO A 224 -4.62 -50.93 18.09
N SER A 225 -5.27 -51.74 18.94
CA SER A 225 -6.73 -51.83 19.03
C SER A 225 -7.39 -50.44 19.16
N ALA A 226 -6.78 -49.51 19.88
CA ALA A 226 -7.27 -48.13 20.03
C ALA A 226 -7.42 -47.34 18.71
N ILE A 227 -6.68 -47.68 17.65
CA ILE A 227 -6.68 -46.93 16.38
C ILE A 227 -7.70 -47.50 15.39
N CYS A 228 -7.76 -48.83 15.28
CA CYS A 228 -8.59 -49.53 14.30
C CYS A 228 -9.81 -50.29 14.86
N GLN A 229 -10.13 -50.16 16.16
CA GLN A 229 -11.47 -50.50 16.69
C GLN A 229 -12.55 -49.52 16.20
#